data_AF-A0A2I1GRY0-F1
#
_entry.id   AF-A0A2I1GRY0-F1
#
_cell.length_a   1.000
_cell.length_b   1.000
_cell.length_c   1.000
_cell.angle_alpha   90.00
_cell.angle_beta   90.00
_cell.angle_gamma   90.00
#
_symmetry.space_group_name_H-M   'P 1'
#
loop_
_entity.id
_entity.type
_entity.pdbx_description
1 polymer ?
#
loop_
_entity_poly.entity_id
_entity_poly.type
_entity_poly.pdbx_seq_one_letter_code
_entity_poly.pdbx_strand_id
1 'polypeptide(L)'
;MFVPHKYRNIIPPDPIYNQDGLYIVPGSREWFTFMYKLEKQLAIEAAEKRHQEFLRKEQLAVEEERLKSLQSQLAYAAYHGTNSKASELYNGRGIIGLWTFARMLLTAVGIDLDRKGVRIIYLKGYCWSWTFARMLLTAIEKRQEKVLLGHGHLRA
;
A
#
# COMPACT_ATOMS: atom_id res chain seq x y z
N MET A 1 28.91 -52.17 18.61
CA MET A 1 28.55 -51.62 17.29
C MET A 1 28.96 -50.15 17.24
N PHE A 2 29.69 -49.72 16.21
CA PHE A 2 30.15 -48.32 16.10
C PHE A 2 29.15 -47.47 15.32
N VAL A 3 28.68 -46.38 15.93
CA VAL A 3 27.83 -45.37 15.28
C VAL A 3 28.58 -44.03 15.24
N PRO A 4 28.86 -43.47 14.05
CA PRO A 4 29.46 -42.16 13.90
C PRO A 4 28.72 -41.07 14.68
N HIS A 5 29.46 -40.15 15.29
CA HIS A 5 28.89 -39.10 16.13
C HIS A 5 27.84 -38.25 15.41
N LYS A 6 28.07 -37.96 14.11
CA LYS A 6 27.15 -37.17 13.28
C LYS A 6 25.74 -37.74 13.18
N TYR A 7 25.56 -39.05 13.35
CA TYR A 7 24.24 -39.68 13.24
C TYR A 7 23.50 -39.76 14.58
N ARG A 8 24.17 -39.60 15.72
CA ARG A 8 23.58 -39.87 17.05
C ARG A 8 22.33 -39.06 17.36
N ASN A 9 22.25 -37.82 16.86
CA ASN A 9 21.12 -36.92 17.12
C ASN A 9 19.97 -37.10 16.13
N ILE A 10 20.14 -37.91 15.09
CA ILE A 10 19.14 -38.12 14.03
C ILE A 10 18.72 -39.59 13.92
N ILE A 11 19.14 -40.45 14.85
CA ILE A 11 18.68 -41.85 14.90
C ILE A 11 17.18 -41.83 15.18
N PRO A 12 16.34 -42.42 14.30
CA PRO A 12 14.93 -42.54 14.56
C PRO A 12 14.68 -43.32 15.86
N PRO A 13 13.69 -42.92 16.68
CA PRO A 13 13.30 -43.67 17.86
C PRO A 13 12.67 -45.02 17.48
N ASP A 14 12.05 -45.09 16.30
CA ASP A 14 11.37 -46.28 15.79
C ASP A 14 12.32 -47.16 14.94
N PRO A 15 12.08 -48.48 14.87
CA PRO A 15 12.83 -49.37 14.00
C PRO A 15 12.69 -48.96 12.53
N ILE A 16 13.81 -49.05 11.80
CA ILE A 16 13.84 -48.68 10.38
C ILE A 16 13.56 -49.93 9.54
N TYR A 17 12.66 -49.79 8.57
CA TYR A 17 12.31 -50.85 7.63
C TYR A 17 12.65 -50.43 6.19
N ASN A 18 12.96 -51.41 5.35
CA ASN A 18 13.13 -51.19 3.92
C ASN A 18 11.76 -51.09 3.22
N GLN A 19 11.77 -50.92 1.90
CA GLN A 19 10.54 -50.83 1.10
C GLN A 19 9.72 -52.13 1.11
N ASP A 20 10.36 -53.27 1.34
CA ASP A 20 9.73 -54.58 1.45
C ASP A 20 9.23 -54.89 2.88
N GLY A 21 9.36 -53.94 3.81
CA GLY A 21 8.98 -54.13 5.21
C GLY A 21 9.95 -54.97 6.04
N LEU A 22 11.17 -55.23 5.53
CA LEU A 22 12.22 -55.91 6.26
C LEU A 22 12.98 -54.97 7.18
N TYR A 23 13.26 -55.42 8.39
CA TYR A 23 14.02 -54.66 9.38
C TYR A 23 15.44 -54.40 8.91
N ILE A 24 15.83 -53.12 8.87
CA ILE A 24 17.18 -52.70 8.52
C ILE A 24 18.06 -52.78 9.76
N VAL A 25 18.97 -53.75 9.78
CA VAL A 25 19.88 -53.96 10.91
C VAL A 25 20.79 -52.73 11.09
N PRO A 26 20.81 -52.11 12.29
CA PRO A 26 21.70 -51.01 12.59
C PRO A 26 23.17 -51.36 12.29
N GLY A 27 23.89 -50.45 11.65
CA GLY A 27 25.31 -50.64 11.29
C GLY A 27 25.54 -51.44 9.99
N SER A 28 24.48 -51.95 9.36
CA SER A 28 24.55 -52.47 7.99
C SER A 28 24.82 -51.34 6.98
N ARG A 29 25.23 -51.71 5.76
CA ARG A 29 25.38 -50.78 4.64
C ARG A 29 24.07 -50.05 4.32
N GLU A 30 22.95 -50.76 4.39
CA GLU A 30 21.61 -50.21 4.14
C GLU A 30 21.25 -49.17 5.20
N TRP A 31 21.54 -49.46 6.48
CA TRP A 31 21.34 -48.51 7.57
C TRP A 31 22.11 -47.21 7.33
N PHE A 32 23.40 -47.30 6.98
CA PHE A 32 24.18 -46.10 6.68
C PHE A 32 23.67 -45.32 5.47
N THR A 33 23.15 -46.03 4.47
CA THR A 33 22.54 -45.41 3.28
C THR A 33 21.28 -44.65 3.64
N PHE A 34 20.42 -45.23 4.49
CA PHE A 34 19.24 -44.57 5.02
C PHE A 34 19.62 -43.33 5.83
N MET A 35 20.53 -43.47 6.79
CA MET A 35 20.96 -42.37 7.66
C MET A 35 21.56 -41.20 6.86
N TYR A 36 22.30 -41.47 5.79
CA TYR A 36 22.84 -40.43 4.90
C TYR A 36 21.73 -39.67 4.15
N LYS A 37 20.70 -40.37 3.67
CA LYS A 37 19.55 -39.73 3.02
C LYS A 37 18.77 -38.88 4.03
N LEU A 38 18.55 -39.40 5.23
CA LEU A 38 17.88 -38.68 6.31
C LEU A 38 18.64 -37.41 6.71
N GLU A 39 19.97 -37.49 6.88
CA GLU A 39 20.83 -36.32 7.16
C GLU A 39 20.64 -35.22 6.12
N LYS A 40 20.60 -35.57 4.83
CA LYS A 40 20.35 -34.61 3.74
C LYS A 40 18.96 -34.00 3.81
N GLN A 41 17.94 -34.80 4.04
CA GLN A 41 16.55 -34.33 4.12
C GLN A 41 16.36 -33.35 5.27
N LEU A 42 16.89 -33.66 6.45
CA LEU A 42 16.83 -32.77 7.61
C LEU A 42 17.58 -31.45 7.37
N ALA A 43 18.70 -31.49 6.64
CA ALA A 43 19.43 -30.28 6.28
C ALA A 43 18.62 -29.36 5.35
N ILE A 44 17.90 -29.95 4.37
CA ILE A 44 17.00 -29.22 3.46
C ILE A 44 15.84 -28.62 4.27
N GLU A 45 15.16 -29.43 5.09
CA GLU A 45 14.02 -28.97 5.89
C GLU A 45 14.42 -27.84 6.85
N ALA A 46 15.60 -27.94 7.47
CA ALA A 46 16.13 -26.88 8.34
C ALA A 46 16.39 -25.58 7.56
N ALA A 47 16.88 -25.67 6.32
CA ALA A 47 17.07 -24.49 5.47
C ALA A 47 15.73 -23.87 5.06
N GLU A 48 14.74 -24.69 4.72
CA GLU A 48 13.39 -24.24 4.37
C GLU A 48 12.70 -23.55 5.55
N LYS A 49 12.76 -24.13 6.76
CA LYS A 49 12.21 -23.51 7.97
C LYS A 49 12.83 -22.14 8.25
N ARG A 50 14.16 -22.02 8.12
CA ARG A 50 14.85 -20.72 8.27
C ARG A 50 14.38 -19.70 7.24
N HIS A 51 14.19 -20.12 5.99
CA HIS A 51 13.70 -19.24 4.94
C HIS A 51 12.25 -18.79 5.21
N GLN A 52 11.38 -19.69 5.64
CA GLN A 52 10.00 -19.37 6.02
C GLN A 52 9.95 -18.41 7.21
N GLU A 53 10.78 -18.62 8.23
CA GLU A 53 10.89 -17.72 9.38
C GLU A 53 11.35 -16.32 8.95
N PHE A 54 12.30 -16.24 8.02
CA PHE A 54 12.76 -14.97 7.46
C PHE A 54 11.62 -14.22 6.76
N LEU A 55 10.91 -14.89 5.84
CA LEU A 55 9.76 -14.29 5.15
C LEU A 55 8.66 -13.85 6.12
N ARG A 56 8.39 -14.66 7.15
CA ARG A 56 7.42 -14.32 8.19
C ARG A 56 7.81 -13.06 8.96
N LYS A 57 9.10 -12.92 9.31
CA LYS A 57 9.60 -11.71 9.98
C LYS A 57 9.49 -10.47 9.11
N GLU A 58 9.77 -10.60 7.81
CA GLU A 58 9.62 -9.50 6.85
C GLU A 58 8.16 -9.05 6.74
N GLN A 59 7.21 -10.00 6.63
CA GLN A 59 5.78 -9.70 6.62
C GLN A 59 5.33 -8.99 7.89
N LEU A 60 5.82 -9.42 9.06
CA LEU A 60 5.51 -8.78 10.33
C LEU A 60 6.04 -7.34 10.37
N ALA A 61 7.27 -7.09 9.89
CA ALA A 61 7.84 -5.75 9.84
C ALA A 61 7.02 -4.81 8.95
N VAL A 62 6.61 -5.28 7.77
CA VAL A 62 5.74 -4.51 6.85
C VAL A 62 4.39 -4.21 7.50
N GLU A 63 3.79 -5.17 8.19
CA GLU A 63 2.50 -4.98 8.86
C GLU A 63 2.62 -4.02 10.06
N GLU A 64 3.70 -4.10 10.83
CA GLU A 64 3.99 -3.15 11.90
C GLU A 64 4.13 -1.72 11.37
N GLU A 65 4.82 -1.52 10.25
CA GLU A 65 4.92 -0.22 9.60
C GLU A 65 3.55 0.31 9.15
N ARG A 66 2.71 -0.56 8.57
CA ARG A 66 1.33 -0.20 8.21
C ARG A 66 0.52 0.22 9.43
N LEU A 67 0.59 -0.53 10.53
CA LEU A 67 -0.12 -0.21 11.76
C LEU A 67 0.36 1.12 12.36
N LYS A 68 1.66 1.39 12.37
CA LYS A 68 2.22 2.69 12.80
C LYS A 68 1.74 3.84 11.92
N SER A 69 1.70 3.64 10.61
CA SER A 69 1.16 4.61 9.65
C SER A 69 -0.32 4.91 9.93
N LEU A 70 -1.13 3.87 10.11
CA LEU A 70 -2.55 4.01 10.47
C LEU A 70 -2.73 4.73 11.81
N GLN A 71 -1.97 4.36 12.84
CA GLN A 71 -2.01 5.05 14.13
C GLN A 71 -1.67 6.54 14.00
N SER A 72 -0.65 6.86 13.19
CA SER A 72 -0.24 8.24 12.95
C SER A 72 -1.35 9.04 12.24
N GLN A 73 -2.02 8.42 11.25
CA GLN A 73 -3.16 9.02 10.56
C GLN A 73 -4.34 9.25 11.50
N LEU A 74 -4.66 8.27 12.36
CA LEU A 74 -5.71 8.41 13.37
C LEU A 74 -5.41 9.52 14.38
N ALA A 75 -4.17 9.59 14.87
CA ALA A 75 -3.73 10.62 15.80
C ALA A 75 -3.80 12.03 15.16
N TYR A 76 -3.38 12.16 13.90
CA TYR A 76 -3.49 13.40 13.14
C TYR A 76 -4.96 13.83 12.96
N ALA A 77 -5.84 12.91 12.57
CA ALA A 77 -7.26 13.18 12.41
C ALA A 77 -7.92 13.64 13.74
N ALA A 78 -7.59 12.95 14.84
CA ALA A 78 -8.04 13.29 16.18
C ALA A 78 -7.58 14.69 16.62
N TYR A 79 -6.32 15.05 16.38
CA TYR A 79 -5.78 16.38 16.69
C TYR A 79 -6.51 17.50 15.96
N HIS A 80 -6.81 17.31 14.67
CA HIS A 80 -7.53 18.28 13.85
C HIS A 80 -9.06 18.22 14.01
N GLY A 81 -9.60 17.33 14.86
CA GLY A 81 -11.04 17.15 15.05
C GLY A 81 -11.78 16.67 13.79
N THR A 82 -11.06 16.05 12.85
CA THR A 82 -11.61 15.52 11.60
C THR A 82 -11.83 14.02 11.71
N ASN A 83 -12.86 13.47 11.07
CA ASN A 83 -13.07 12.02 11.05
C ASN A 83 -12.01 11.39 10.14
N SER A 84 -11.27 10.39 10.63
CA SER A 84 -10.23 9.67 9.86
C SER A 84 -10.74 9.03 8.56
N LYS A 85 -12.04 8.71 8.47
CA LYS A 85 -12.68 8.26 7.22
C LYS A 85 -12.75 9.36 6.16
N ALA A 86 -12.70 10.63 6.54
CA ALA A 86 -12.73 11.75 5.59
C ALA A 86 -11.38 11.87 4.85
N SER A 87 -10.23 11.63 5.49
CA SER A 87 -8.92 11.74 4.86
C SER A 87 -8.64 10.63 3.82
N GLU A 88 -9.15 9.41 4.03
CA GLU A 88 -9.05 8.34 3.03
C GLU A 88 -9.83 8.67 1.74
N LEU A 89 -10.93 9.42 1.85
CA LEU A 89 -11.69 9.91 0.70
C LEU A 89 -10.92 10.95 -0.13
N TYR A 90 -9.99 11.71 0.47
CA TYR A 90 -9.21 12.70 -0.27
C TYR A 90 -8.02 12.09 -1.03
N ASN A 91 -7.42 11.01 -0.53
CA ASN A 91 -6.26 10.37 -1.19
C ASN A 91 -6.64 9.48 -2.40
N GLY A 92 -7.86 8.93 -2.45
CA GLY A 92 -8.32 8.10 -3.58
C GLY A 92 -9.38 8.75 -4.49
N ARG A 93 -9.97 9.87 -4.07
CA ARG A 93 -11.13 10.49 -4.74
C ARG A 93 -10.92 11.98 -5.07
N GLY A 94 -9.71 12.50 -4.86
CA GLY A 94 -9.36 13.92 -5.09
C GLY A 94 -9.46 14.38 -6.54
N ILE A 95 -9.43 13.48 -7.53
CA ILE A 95 -9.50 13.86 -8.95
C ILE A 95 -10.97 14.05 -9.41
N ILE A 96 -11.92 13.29 -8.85
CA ILE A 96 -13.34 13.34 -9.24
C ILE A 96 -14.07 14.47 -8.47
N GLY A 97 -13.68 14.71 -7.22
CA GLY A 97 -14.19 15.81 -6.40
C GLY A 97 -13.78 17.19 -6.93
N LEU A 98 -12.55 17.33 -7.46
CA LEU A 98 -12.09 18.59 -8.04
C LEU A 98 -12.88 18.97 -9.30
N TRP A 99 -13.26 17.98 -10.12
CA TRP A 99 -14.01 18.22 -11.35
C TRP A 99 -15.44 18.70 -11.07
N THR A 100 -16.10 18.12 -10.07
CA THR A 100 -17.44 18.55 -9.64
C THR A 100 -17.41 19.92 -8.96
N PHE A 101 -16.37 20.21 -8.16
CA PHE A 101 -16.19 21.51 -7.53
C PHE A 101 -15.84 22.62 -8.55
N ALA A 102 -14.97 22.32 -9.51
CA ALA A 102 -14.65 23.23 -10.62
C ALA A 102 -15.87 23.50 -11.50
N ARG A 103 -16.68 22.48 -11.79
CA ARG A 103 -17.93 22.62 -12.54
C ARG A 103 -18.94 23.48 -11.77
N MET A 104 -19.09 23.30 -10.45
CA MET A 104 -19.91 24.18 -9.61
C MET A 104 -19.46 25.65 -9.67
N LEU A 105 -18.16 25.92 -9.54
CA LEU A 105 -17.61 27.28 -9.63
C LEU A 105 -17.83 27.92 -11.01
N LEU A 106 -17.68 27.16 -12.10
CA LEU A 106 -17.86 27.65 -13.46
C LEU A 106 -19.34 27.93 -13.78
N THR A 107 -20.25 27.08 -13.34
CA THR A 107 -21.70 27.29 -13.50
C THR A 107 -22.21 28.47 -12.66
N ALA A 108 -21.65 28.68 -11.46
CA ALA A 108 -22.01 29.84 -10.61
C ALA A 108 -21.61 31.20 -11.23
N VAL A 109 -20.60 31.21 -12.12
CA VAL A 109 -20.16 32.40 -12.88
C VAL A 109 -20.87 32.49 -14.26
N GLY A 110 -21.79 31.57 -14.57
CA GLY A 110 -22.60 31.57 -15.79
C GLY A 110 -21.89 31.03 -17.04
N ILE A 111 -20.79 30.29 -16.87
CA ILE A 111 -20.07 29.67 -17.99
C ILE A 111 -20.52 28.20 -18.10
N ASP A 112 -21.41 27.92 -19.05
CA ASP A 112 -21.89 26.57 -19.31
C ASP A 112 -20.94 25.84 -20.28
N LEU A 113 -20.25 24.82 -19.78
CA LEU A 113 -19.41 23.97 -20.60
C LEU A 113 -20.29 22.92 -21.28
N ASP A 114 -20.93 23.31 -22.39
CA ASP A 114 -21.63 22.36 -23.25
C ASP A 114 -20.62 21.36 -23.85
N ARG A 115 -21.08 20.13 -24.05
CA ARG A 115 -20.32 18.89 -24.32
C ARG A 115 -19.38 18.95 -25.54
N LYS A 116 -19.46 20.03 -26.34
CA LYS A 116 -18.66 20.30 -27.54
C LYS A 116 -17.34 21.05 -27.27
N GLY A 117 -17.18 21.70 -26.11
CA GLY A 117 -15.97 22.47 -25.76
C GLY A 117 -14.79 21.66 -25.22
N VAL A 118 -14.97 20.35 -24.99
CA VAL A 118 -13.99 19.48 -24.32
C VAL A 118 -12.73 19.20 -25.17
N ARG A 119 -12.73 19.55 -26.46
CA ARG A 119 -11.58 19.27 -27.36
C ARG A 119 -10.35 20.18 -27.16
N ILE A 120 -10.44 21.31 -26.46
CA ILE A 120 -9.33 22.28 -26.41
C ILE A 120 -8.42 22.14 -25.17
N ILE A 121 -8.83 21.42 -24.12
CA ILE A 121 -8.10 21.44 -22.82
C ILE A 121 -7.37 20.13 -22.49
N TYR A 122 -7.16 19.25 -23.48
CA TYR A 122 -6.23 18.13 -23.34
C TYR A 122 -4.96 18.39 -24.16
N LEU A 123 -4.24 19.45 -23.85
CA LEU A 123 -2.86 19.59 -24.28
C LEU A 123 -2.05 20.28 -23.19
N LYS A 124 -1.11 19.49 -22.65
CA LYS A 124 -0.06 19.80 -21.68
C LYS A 124 -0.49 19.93 -20.21
N GLY A 125 0.02 18.98 -19.42
CA GLY A 125 -0.01 18.96 -17.97
C GLY A 125 0.57 20.24 -17.37
N TYR A 126 -0.32 21.16 -17.03
CA TYR A 126 0.00 22.33 -16.23
C TYR A 126 -0.41 22.06 -14.79
N CYS A 127 0.58 21.97 -13.90
CA CYS A 127 0.38 22.15 -12.47
C CYS A 127 -0.21 23.55 -12.24
N TRP A 128 -1.44 23.62 -11.76
CA TRP A 128 -2.05 24.89 -11.38
C TRP A 128 -1.31 25.44 -10.17
N SER A 129 -0.37 26.35 -10.42
CA SER A 129 0.30 27.10 -9.37
C SER A 129 -0.73 27.97 -8.65
N TRP A 130 -0.67 27.98 -7.31
CA TRP A 130 -1.43 28.84 -6.40
C TRP A 130 -1.49 30.31 -6.85
N THR A 131 -0.47 30.76 -7.58
CA THR A 131 -0.39 32.09 -8.19
C THR A 131 -1.52 32.39 -9.18
N PHE A 132 -1.94 31.41 -9.98
CA PHE A 132 -2.99 31.60 -10.99
C PHE A 132 -4.38 31.70 -10.36
N ALA A 133 -4.64 30.89 -9.32
CA ALA A 133 -5.85 30.99 -8.52
C ALA A 133 -5.94 32.35 -7.80
N ARG A 134 -4.81 32.86 -7.30
CA ARG A 134 -4.74 34.19 -6.67
C ARG A 134 -4.93 35.33 -7.67
N MET A 135 -4.46 35.17 -8.91
CA MET A 135 -4.69 36.10 -10.02
C MET A 135 -6.17 36.13 -10.43
N LEU A 136 -6.84 34.98 -10.45
CA LEU A 136 -8.27 34.88 -10.73
C LEU A 136 -9.11 35.49 -9.60
N LEU A 137 -8.76 35.26 -8.34
CA LEU A 137 -9.45 35.86 -7.19
C LEU A 137 -9.36 37.40 -7.22
N THR A 138 -8.16 37.93 -7.44
CA THR A 138 -7.93 39.39 -7.51
C THR A 138 -8.57 40.05 -8.72
N ALA A 139 -8.70 39.33 -9.85
CA ALA A 139 -9.43 39.82 -11.02
C ALA A 139 -10.95 39.87 -10.79
N ILE A 140 -11.49 38.96 -9.97
CA ILE A 140 -12.92 38.92 -9.61
C ILE A 140 -13.26 40.05 -8.61
N GLU A 141 -12.39 40.33 -7.64
CA GLU A 141 -12.55 41.43 -6.67
C GLU A 141 -12.66 42.80 -7.37
N LYS A 142 -11.81 43.04 -8.39
CA LYS A 142 -11.89 44.25 -9.24
C LYS A 142 -13.16 44.35 -10.10
N ARG A 143 -13.87 43.23 -10.34
CA ARG A 143 -15.13 43.23 -11.10
C ARG A 143 -16.33 43.58 -10.20
N GLN A 144 -16.29 43.25 -8.91
CA GLN A 144 -17.35 43.61 -7.96
C GLN A 144 -17.33 45.12 -7.61
N GLU A 145 -16.14 45.74 -7.53
CA GLU A 145 -16.00 47.19 -7.34
C GLU A 145 -16.60 48.02 -8.48
N LYS A 146 -16.49 47.55 -9.73
CA LYS A 146 -17.06 48.24 -10.90
C LYS A 146 -18.58 48.12 -11.01
N VAL A 147 -19.18 47.09 -10.42
CA VAL A 147 -20.64 46.89 -10.45
C VAL A 147 -21.33 47.72 -9.36
N LEU A 148 -20.65 48.02 -8.24
CA LEU A 148 -21.20 48.86 -7.16
C LEU A 148 -21.12 50.37 -7.43
N LEU A 149 -20.23 50.84 -8.29
CA LEU A 149 -20.12 52.27 -8.67
C LEU A 149 -20.95 52.67 -9.91
N GLY A 150 -21.61 51.71 -10.58
CA GLY A 150 -22.38 51.95 -11.80
C GLY A 150 -23.87 52.24 -11.61
N HIS A 151 -24.41 52.13 -10.39
CA HIS A 151 -25.85 52.28 -10.09
C HIS A 151 -26.15 53.55 -9.27
N GLY A 152 -25.59 54.69 -9.70
CA GLY A 152 -25.72 55.95 -8.98
C GLY A 152 -25.75 57.19 -9.85
N HIS A 153 -26.31 57.17 -11.06
CA HIS A 153 -26.61 58.42 -11.77
C HIS A 153 -27.74 58.26 -12.78
N LEU A 154 -28.96 58.60 -12.35
CA LEU A 154 -30.04 59.23 -13.12
C LEU A 154 -31.21 59.52 -12.15
N ARG A 155 -31.12 60.66 -11.46
CA ARG A 155 -32.27 61.33 -10.84
C ARG A 155 -32.03 62.84 -10.87
N ALA A 156 -32.54 63.47 -11.91
CA ALA A 156 -33.03 64.85 -11.94
C ALA A 156 -34.14 64.88 -12.98
#